data_AF-A0AAP0NY00-F1
#
_entry.id   AF-A0AAP0NY00-F1
#
_cell.length_a   1.000
_cell.length_b   1.000
_cell.length_c   1.000
_cell.angle_alpha   90.00
_cell.angle_beta   90.00
_cell.angle_gamma   90.00
#
_symmetry.space_group_name_H-M   'P 1'
#
loop_
_entity.id
_entity.type
_entity.pdbx_description
1 polymer ?
#
loop_
_entity_poly.entity_id
_entity_poly.type
_entity_poly.pdbx_seq_one_letter_code
_entity_poly.pdbx_strand_id
1 'polypeptide(L)'
;MDGSVLISLLYASHALETTRGDQGRDARFKKTEVCRTLGKLKNVCQVCLLDLEYGLPVQVRDTALAINSNDAIPKSDVNREYFAEEHDRRARAGIDYESSYGKVRANDTILKLQRTTPYYKRNRAHVCSFYVRGECTRGAECPYRHEMPITGELSQQNIKDRYYGVNDPVALKLLNKAGEMPSLVPLKTRASRRSMLVALMKELASRT
;
A
#
# COMPACT_ATOMS: atom_id res chain seq x y z
N MET A 1 19.48 4.71 23.69
CA MET A 1 19.89 5.76 22.72
C MET A 1 19.36 5.32 21.38
N ASP A 2 18.16 5.79 21.08
CA ASP A 2 17.26 5.09 20.16
C ASP A 2 17.66 5.32 18.70
N GLY A 3 17.84 4.21 17.97
CA GLY A 3 18.23 4.20 16.55
C GLY A 3 17.29 4.95 15.59
N SER A 4 16.17 5.46 16.09
CA SER A 4 15.26 6.39 15.41
C SER A 4 15.89 7.76 15.12
N VAL A 5 16.83 8.21 15.96
CA VAL A 5 17.44 9.54 15.82
C VAL A 5 18.56 9.54 14.77
N LEU A 6 19.32 8.45 14.68
CA LEU A 6 20.41 8.29 13.68
C LEU A 6 19.90 8.18 12.24
N ILE A 7 18.71 7.60 12.05
CA ILE A 7 18.05 7.57 10.72
C ILE A 7 17.61 8.99 10.30
N SER A 8 17.37 9.91 11.24
CA SER A 8 16.98 11.29 10.90
C SER A 8 18.16 12.15 10.44
N LEU A 9 19.39 11.83 10.85
CA LEU A 9 20.58 12.65 10.52
C LEU A 9 21.25 12.26 9.19
N LEU A 10 21.08 11.02 8.71
CA LEU A 10 21.56 10.60 7.38
C LEU A 10 20.61 10.98 6.22
N TYR A 11 19.38 11.39 6.51
CA TYR A 11 18.41 11.88 5.52
C TYR A 11 18.53 13.40 5.23
N ALA A 12 19.68 14.01 5.54
CA ALA A 12 19.89 15.46 5.48
C ALA A 12 20.36 16.00 4.12
N SER A 13 20.73 15.14 3.15
CA SER A 13 21.23 15.61 1.84
C SER A 13 20.13 15.81 0.79
N HIS A 14 18.93 15.27 1.00
CA HIS A 14 17.76 15.49 0.14
C HIS A 14 16.60 15.95 1.02
N ALA A 15 16.28 17.24 0.95
CA ALA A 15 15.24 17.86 1.74
C ALA A 15 13.92 17.08 1.61
N LEU A 16 13.58 16.30 2.65
CA LEU A 16 12.21 15.87 2.86
C LEU A 16 11.42 17.14 3.19
N GLU A 17 10.71 17.69 2.22
CA GLU A 17 9.66 18.68 2.48
C GLU A 17 8.58 18.00 3.32
N THR A 18 8.78 17.98 4.63
CA THR A 18 7.88 17.32 5.58
C THR A 18 6.61 18.14 5.74
N THR A 19 5.65 17.89 4.86
CA THR A 19 4.34 18.54 4.96
C THR A 19 3.54 17.88 6.10
N ARG A 20 3.04 18.72 7.03
CA ARG A 20 2.12 18.32 8.09
C ARG A 20 0.75 18.89 7.75
N GLY A 21 -0.21 18.02 7.42
CA GLY A 21 -1.58 18.40 7.11
C GLY A 21 -2.54 18.04 8.24
N ASP A 22 -3.43 18.96 8.61
CA ASP A 22 -4.59 18.67 9.46
C ASP A 22 -5.64 17.89 8.64
N GLN A 23 -6.31 16.94 9.28
CA GLN A 23 -7.30 16.06 8.67
C GLN A 23 -8.64 16.07 9.45
N GLY A 24 -8.78 16.95 10.45
CA GLY A 24 -10.01 17.15 11.22
C GLY A 24 -9.84 17.01 12.74
N ARG A 25 -10.91 17.33 13.48
CA ARG A 25 -10.95 17.54 14.95
C ARG A 25 -10.56 16.33 15.83
N ASP A 26 -10.32 15.15 15.28
CA ASP A 26 -9.88 13.93 16.01
C ASP A 26 -8.89 13.09 15.17
N ALA A 27 -8.18 13.75 14.25
CA ALA A 27 -7.22 13.11 13.38
C ALA A 27 -5.79 13.42 13.82
N ARG A 28 -4.91 12.43 13.67
CA ARG A 28 -3.47 12.63 13.82
C ARG A 28 -2.94 13.52 12.69
N PHE A 29 -2.05 14.45 13.04
CA PHE A 29 -1.18 15.12 12.08
C PHE A 29 -0.29 14.10 11.36
N LYS A 30 -0.59 13.91 10.08
CA LYS A 30 0.21 13.03 9.22
C LYS A 30 1.46 13.77 8.77
N LYS A 31 2.54 13.00 8.62
CA LYS A 31 3.80 13.45 8.01
C LYS A 31 4.11 12.57 6.81
N THR A 32 4.87 13.10 5.87
CA THR A 32 5.44 12.33 4.76
C THR A 32 6.53 11.39 5.30
N GLU A 33 6.45 10.11 4.95
CA GLU A 33 7.40 9.08 5.38
C GLU A 33 8.45 8.76 4.29
N VAL A 34 8.17 9.11 3.02
CA VAL A 34 9.10 8.94 1.89
C VAL A 34 9.22 10.22 1.07
N CYS A 35 10.38 10.39 0.41
CA CYS A 35 10.62 11.55 -0.46
C CYS A 35 9.75 11.50 -1.74
N ARG A 36 9.64 12.65 -2.41
CA ARG A 36 8.84 12.79 -3.63
C ARG A 36 9.31 11.86 -4.74
N THR A 37 10.62 11.66 -4.86
CA THR A 37 11.27 10.80 -5.87
C THR A 37 10.88 9.34 -5.69
N LEU A 38 11.02 8.79 -4.48
CA LEU A 38 10.64 7.42 -4.16
C LEU A 38 9.13 7.20 -4.33
N GLY A 39 8.31 8.19 -3.96
CA GLY A 39 6.87 8.17 -4.23
C GLY A 39 6.55 8.04 -5.72
N LYS A 40 7.23 8.81 -6.57
CA LYS A 40 7.06 8.76 -8.04
C LYS A 40 7.57 7.45 -8.65
N LEU A 41 8.73 6.96 -8.21
CA LEU A 41 9.35 5.75 -8.76
C LEU A 41 8.44 4.54 -8.67
N LYS A 42 7.78 4.34 -7.52
CA LYS A 42 6.85 3.23 -7.30
C LYS A 42 5.37 3.59 -7.46
N ASN A 43 5.01 4.80 -7.86
CA ASN A 43 3.61 5.28 -7.89
C ASN A 43 2.87 5.09 -6.55
N VAL A 44 3.47 5.53 -5.43
CA VAL A 44 2.91 5.36 -4.08
C VAL A 44 2.71 6.69 -3.36
N CYS A 45 1.73 6.71 -2.45
CA CYS A 45 1.49 7.83 -1.56
C CYS A 45 2.63 8.00 -0.55
N GLN A 46 3.12 9.23 -0.42
CA GLN A 46 4.22 9.61 0.48
C GLN A 46 3.95 9.34 1.97
N VAL A 47 2.69 9.29 2.37
CA VAL A 47 2.28 9.13 3.77
C VAL A 47 1.89 7.70 4.09
N CYS A 48 1.12 7.05 3.20
CA CYS A 48 0.53 5.75 3.52
C CYS A 48 1.19 4.55 2.83
N LEU A 49 2.10 4.79 1.87
CA LEU A 49 2.79 3.77 1.07
C LEU A 49 1.85 2.80 0.34
N LEU A 50 0.61 3.22 0.12
CA LEU A 50 -0.29 2.54 -0.80
C LEU A 50 -0.12 3.11 -2.20
N ASP A 51 -0.43 2.28 -3.17
CA ASP A 51 -0.53 2.68 -4.57
C ASP A 51 -1.55 3.82 -4.76
N LEU A 52 -1.24 4.76 -5.64
CA LEU A 52 -2.08 5.95 -5.89
C LEU A 52 -3.31 5.66 -6.77
N GLU A 53 -3.30 4.60 -7.56
CA GLU A 53 -4.36 4.26 -8.52
C GLU A 53 -5.40 3.32 -7.89
N TYR A 54 -4.92 2.25 -7.24
CA TYR A 54 -5.77 1.18 -6.70
C TYR A 54 -5.88 1.20 -5.17
N GLY A 55 -5.02 1.94 -4.47
CA GLY A 55 -5.03 1.98 -3.00
C GLY A 55 -4.67 0.65 -2.34
N LEU A 56 -3.91 -0.21 -3.03
CA LEU A 56 -3.44 -1.51 -2.54
C LEU A 56 -1.99 -1.44 -2.05
N PRO A 57 -1.55 -2.37 -1.18
CA PRO A 57 -0.14 -2.51 -0.84
C PRO A 57 0.71 -2.84 -2.08
N VAL A 58 1.95 -2.36 -2.09
CA VAL A 58 2.91 -2.54 -3.20
C VAL A 58 3.05 -4.00 -3.59
N GLN A 59 3.23 -4.91 -2.63
CA GLN A 59 3.36 -6.34 -2.88
C GLN A 59 2.13 -6.94 -3.58
N VAL A 60 0.91 -6.53 -3.20
CA VAL A 60 -0.33 -7.04 -3.83
C VAL A 60 -0.42 -6.58 -5.28
N ARG A 61 -0.15 -5.30 -5.52
CA ARG A 61 -0.16 -4.70 -6.86
C ARG A 61 0.87 -5.38 -7.75
N ASP A 62 2.10 -5.47 -7.29
CA ASP A 62 3.22 -5.99 -8.09
C ASP A 62 3.02 -7.48 -8.41
N THR A 63 2.50 -8.25 -7.45
CA THR A 63 2.09 -9.66 -7.66
C THR A 63 0.96 -9.75 -8.69
N ALA A 64 -0.05 -8.91 -8.58
CA ALA A 64 -1.21 -8.95 -9.47
C ALA A 64 -0.89 -8.47 -10.90
N LEU A 65 0.04 -7.51 -11.06
CA LEU A 65 0.49 -7.03 -12.37
C LEU A 65 1.66 -7.85 -12.94
N ALA A 66 2.14 -8.87 -12.21
CA ALA A 66 3.33 -9.65 -12.53
C ALA A 66 4.57 -8.77 -12.81
N ILE A 67 4.67 -7.62 -12.12
CA ILE A 67 5.80 -6.70 -12.22
C ILE A 67 6.81 -7.07 -11.14
N ASN A 68 8.04 -7.39 -11.52
CA ASN A 68 9.11 -7.57 -10.55
C ASN A 68 9.73 -6.19 -10.19
N SER A 69 9.09 -5.48 -9.26
CA SER A 69 9.52 -4.16 -8.79
C SER A 69 10.70 -4.18 -7.81
N ASN A 70 11.03 -5.36 -7.29
CA ASN A 70 11.98 -5.52 -6.18
C ASN A 70 13.42 -5.18 -6.58
N ASP A 71 13.75 -5.33 -7.86
CA ASP A 71 15.13 -5.18 -8.38
C ASP A 71 15.38 -3.80 -9.00
N ALA A 72 14.34 -2.98 -9.17
CA ALA A 72 14.46 -1.67 -9.81
C ALA A 72 15.10 -0.60 -8.89
N ILE A 73 15.12 -0.81 -7.57
CA ILE A 73 15.61 0.18 -6.59
C ILE A 73 16.71 -0.45 -5.72
N PRO A 74 17.94 0.11 -5.72
CA PRO A 74 19.02 -0.37 -4.88
C PRO A 74 18.67 -0.33 -3.38
N LYS A 75 19.03 -1.40 -2.64
CA LYS A 75 18.78 -1.53 -1.20
C LYS A 75 19.89 -0.92 -0.33
N SER A 76 21.13 -0.86 -0.83
CA SER A 76 22.26 -0.25 -0.12
C SER A 76 22.11 1.26 -0.02
N ASP A 77 22.53 1.85 1.10
CA ASP A 77 22.30 3.27 1.37
C ASP A 77 22.99 4.18 0.35
N VAL A 78 24.26 3.91 0.02
CA VAL A 78 25.03 4.70 -0.97
C VAL A 78 24.41 4.65 -2.36
N ASN A 79 24.03 3.45 -2.83
CA ASN A 79 23.48 3.30 -4.17
C ASN A 79 22.06 3.89 -4.26
N ARG A 80 21.31 3.86 -3.15
CA ARG A 80 19.98 4.46 -3.08
C ARG A 80 20.03 5.98 -3.23
N GLU A 81 20.99 6.63 -2.60
CA GLU A 81 21.17 8.08 -2.67
C GLU A 81 21.56 8.53 -4.08
N TYR A 82 22.58 7.89 -4.67
CA TYR A 82 23.00 8.18 -6.05
C TYR A 82 21.85 7.97 -7.05
N PHE A 83 21.10 6.87 -6.89
CA PHE A 83 19.95 6.57 -7.72
C PHE A 83 18.85 7.63 -7.58
N ALA A 84 18.54 8.04 -6.35
CA ALA A 84 17.54 9.08 -6.09
C ALA A 84 17.95 10.43 -6.70
N GLU A 85 19.20 10.83 -6.54
CA GLU A 85 19.73 12.10 -7.06
C GLU A 85 19.69 12.13 -8.59
N GLU A 86 20.15 11.06 -9.25
CA GLU A 86 20.13 10.97 -10.70
C GLU A 86 18.69 11.00 -11.24
N HIS A 87 17.76 10.34 -10.57
CA HIS A 87 16.34 10.40 -10.93
C HIS A 87 15.72 11.78 -10.68
N ASP A 88 16.08 12.47 -9.60
CA ASP A 88 15.64 13.84 -9.34
C ASP A 88 16.19 14.82 -10.37
N ARG A 89 17.46 14.67 -10.75
CA ARG A 89 18.10 15.45 -11.80
C ARG A 89 17.37 15.29 -13.12
N ARG A 90 17.05 14.05 -13.51
CA ARG A 90 16.29 13.74 -14.72
C ARG A 90 14.85 14.29 -14.67
N ALA A 91 14.18 14.14 -13.53
CA ALA A 91 12.82 14.67 -13.35
C ALA A 91 12.77 16.21 -13.42
N ARG A 92 13.78 16.90 -12.88
CA ARG A 92 13.93 18.37 -13.02
C ARG A 92 14.22 18.79 -14.46
N ALA A 93 14.93 17.97 -15.22
CA ALA A 93 15.20 18.20 -16.63
C ALA A 93 13.97 18.00 -17.54
N GLY A 94 12.79 17.73 -16.98
CA GLY A 94 11.55 17.56 -17.75
C GLY A 94 11.49 16.25 -18.54
N ILE A 95 12.50 15.39 -18.39
CA ILE A 95 12.42 14.00 -18.85
C ILE A 95 11.53 13.31 -17.82
N ASP A 96 10.22 13.25 -18.10
CA ASP A 96 9.36 12.43 -17.27
C ASP A 96 9.91 11.00 -17.29
N TYR A 97 10.14 10.46 -16.11
CA TYR A 97 10.32 9.03 -15.97
C TYR A 97 8.92 8.48 -15.92
N GLU A 98 8.40 8.07 -17.08
CA GLU A 98 7.17 7.30 -17.11
C GLU A 98 7.42 5.96 -16.42
N SER A 99 7.04 5.92 -15.14
CA SER A 99 7.07 4.74 -14.32
C SER A 99 6.30 3.63 -15.05
N SER A 100 6.98 2.50 -15.35
CA SER A 100 6.40 1.36 -16.10
C SER A 100 5.09 0.82 -15.51
N TYR A 101 4.75 1.25 -14.29
CA TYR A 101 3.56 0.90 -13.54
C TYR A 101 2.28 1.56 -14.09
N GLY A 102 2.37 2.70 -14.79
CA GLY A 102 1.19 3.39 -15.35
C GLY A 102 0.63 2.80 -16.65
N LYS A 103 1.32 1.81 -17.24
CA LYS A 103 0.95 1.23 -18.56
C LYS A 103 0.36 -0.17 -18.49
N VAL A 104 0.36 -0.80 -17.32
CA VAL A 104 -0.11 -2.19 -17.19
C VAL A 104 -1.61 -2.19 -16.86
N ARG A 105 -2.39 -2.95 -17.64
CA ARG A 105 -3.84 -2.99 -17.46
C ARG A 105 -4.21 -3.61 -16.12
N ALA A 106 -5.21 -3.02 -15.47
CA ALA A 106 -5.81 -3.55 -14.26
C ALA A 106 -6.31 -4.98 -14.50
N ASN A 107 -5.86 -5.92 -13.66
CA ASN A 107 -6.40 -7.27 -13.62
C ASN A 107 -7.66 -7.32 -12.76
N ASP A 108 -8.59 -8.23 -13.08
CA ASP A 108 -9.86 -8.40 -12.35
C ASP A 108 -9.66 -8.61 -10.84
N THR A 109 -8.54 -9.20 -10.44
CA THR A 109 -8.16 -9.40 -9.04
C THR A 109 -7.91 -8.08 -8.31
N ILE A 110 -7.27 -7.11 -8.96
CA ILE A 110 -6.96 -5.79 -8.41
C ILE A 110 -8.25 -5.03 -8.14
N LEU A 111 -9.16 -5.01 -9.12
CA LEU A 111 -10.45 -4.32 -9.03
C LEU A 111 -11.33 -4.92 -7.91
N LYS A 112 -11.29 -6.24 -7.71
CA LYS A 112 -12.03 -6.91 -6.62
C LYS A 112 -11.46 -6.62 -5.23
N LEU A 113 -10.14 -6.40 -5.12
CA LEU A 113 -9.47 -6.11 -3.85
C LEU A 113 -9.50 -4.61 -3.51
N GLN A 114 -9.63 -3.76 -4.51
CA GLN A 114 -9.68 -2.31 -4.36
C GLN A 114 -10.85 -1.90 -3.45
N ARG A 115 -10.57 -0.96 -2.55
CA ARG A 115 -11.61 -0.34 -1.73
C ARG A 115 -12.26 0.80 -2.50
N THR A 116 -13.59 0.84 -2.52
CA THR A 116 -14.38 1.91 -3.14
C THR A 116 -14.50 3.16 -2.27
N THR A 117 -14.43 3.00 -0.94
CA THR A 117 -14.53 4.11 0.03
C THR A 117 -13.23 4.37 0.78
N PRO A 118 -12.90 5.63 1.08
CA PRO A 118 -11.71 5.98 1.86
C PRO A 118 -11.76 5.44 3.29
N TYR A 119 -10.62 4.95 3.79
CA TYR A 119 -10.51 4.36 5.13
C TYR A 119 -9.99 5.36 6.18
N TYR A 120 -10.88 6.23 6.67
CA TYR A 120 -10.51 7.29 7.63
C TYR A 120 -10.07 6.78 9.01
N LYS A 121 -10.32 5.51 9.37
CA LYS A 121 -9.84 4.93 10.63
C LYS A 121 -8.31 4.93 10.75
N ARG A 122 -7.58 4.98 9.62
CA ARG A 122 -6.10 5.15 9.61
C ARG A 122 -5.66 6.52 10.13
N ASN A 123 -6.51 7.54 10.02
CA ASN A 123 -6.16 8.91 10.38
C ASN A 123 -6.30 9.17 11.88
N ARG A 124 -6.84 8.21 12.63
CA ARG A 124 -7.07 8.35 14.08
C ARG A 124 -5.75 8.52 14.83
N ALA A 125 -5.82 9.18 15.99
CA ALA A 125 -4.69 9.28 16.89
C ALA A 125 -4.15 7.91 17.32
N HIS A 126 -2.86 7.86 17.66
CA HIS A 126 -2.25 6.66 18.21
C HIS A 126 -2.87 6.33 19.58
N VAL A 127 -2.77 5.05 19.95
CA VAL A 127 -3.20 4.59 21.28
C VAL A 127 -2.26 5.17 22.34
N CYS A 128 -2.83 5.68 23.43
CA CYS A 128 -2.09 6.24 24.54
C CYS A 128 -1.33 5.13 25.28
N SER A 129 0.01 5.14 25.25
CA SER A 129 0.83 4.15 25.97
C SER A 129 0.70 4.23 27.50
N PHE A 130 0.36 5.41 28.04
CA PHE A 130 0.10 5.58 29.48
C PHE A 130 -1.26 5.00 29.88
N TYR A 131 -2.26 5.08 29.01
CA TYR A 131 -3.57 4.50 29.26
C TYR A 131 -3.50 2.97 29.31
N VAL A 132 -2.76 2.36 28.39
CA VAL A 132 -2.54 0.91 28.36
C VAL A 132 -1.85 0.41 29.64
N ARG A 133 -1.02 1.25 30.28
CA ARG A 133 -0.37 0.97 31.57
C ARG A 133 -1.23 1.32 32.79
N GLY A 134 -2.36 2.02 32.62
CA GLY A 134 -3.20 2.50 33.73
C GLY A 134 -2.71 3.78 34.41
N GLU A 135 -1.72 4.49 33.85
CA GLU A 135 -1.06 5.65 34.44
C GLU A 135 -1.48 6.98 33.78
N CYS A 136 -2.49 6.97 32.92
CA CYS A 136 -2.90 8.18 32.20
C CYS A 136 -3.67 9.15 33.11
N THR A 137 -3.03 10.27 33.48
CA THR A 137 -3.65 11.33 34.29
C THR A 137 -4.46 12.36 33.49
N ARG A 138 -4.38 12.32 32.14
CA ARG A 138 -5.04 13.30 31.25
C ARG A 138 -6.54 13.06 31.05
N GLY A 139 -7.07 11.93 31.48
CA GLY A 139 -8.51 11.62 31.40
C GLY A 139 -9.08 11.80 29.98
N ALA A 140 -10.20 12.53 29.86
CA ALA A 140 -10.88 12.78 28.58
C ALA A 140 -10.18 13.81 27.68
N GLU A 141 -9.24 14.60 28.22
CA GLU A 141 -8.50 15.61 27.46
C GLU A 141 -7.24 15.05 26.78
N CYS A 142 -6.97 13.75 26.94
CA CYS A 142 -5.82 13.11 26.32
C CYS A 142 -5.95 13.15 24.79
N PRO A 143 -4.98 13.74 24.05
CA PRO A 143 -5.02 13.75 22.57
C PRO A 143 -4.85 12.37 21.92
N TYR A 144 -4.47 11.37 22.73
CA TYR A 144 -4.26 9.99 22.30
C TYR A 144 -5.47 9.14 22.65
N ARG A 145 -5.73 8.12 21.83
CA ARG A 145 -6.91 7.27 22.02
C ARG A 145 -6.75 6.34 23.22
N HIS A 146 -7.80 6.26 24.02
CA HIS A 146 -7.92 5.39 25.18
C HIS A 146 -8.65 4.09 24.81
N GLU A 147 -7.99 3.25 24.03
CA GLU A 147 -8.46 1.92 23.66
C GLU A 147 -7.33 0.90 23.82
N MET A 148 -7.65 -0.38 23.92
CA MET A 148 -6.61 -1.42 23.94
C MET A 148 -6.03 -1.57 22.52
N PRO A 149 -4.69 -1.61 22.37
CA PRO A 149 -4.08 -1.82 21.07
C PRO A 149 -4.42 -3.22 20.56
N ILE A 150 -4.64 -3.32 19.26
CA ILE A 150 -4.86 -4.62 18.61
C ILE A 150 -3.53 -5.37 18.61
N THR A 151 -3.45 -6.47 19.37
CA THR A 151 -2.32 -7.40 19.35
C THR A 151 -2.55 -8.46 18.28
N GLY A 152 -1.51 -8.81 17.53
CA GLY A 152 -1.57 -9.86 16.50
C GLY A 152 -0.45 -9.75 15.48
N GLU A 153 -0.38 -10.70 14.54
CA GLU A 153 0.65 -10.76 13.50
C GLU A 153 0.72 -9.50 12.61
N LEU A 154 -0.39 -8.75 12.52
CA LEU A 154 -0.49 -7.50 11.76
C LEU A 154 0.04 -6.27 12.51
N SER A 155 0.44 -6.38 13.78
CA SER A 155 0.83 -5.22 14.58
C SER A 155 2.24 -4.72 14.25
N GLN A 156 3.14 -5.62 13.83
CA GLN A 156 4.50 -5.28 13.44
C GLN A 156 4.58 -5.11 11.93
N GLN A 157 4.64 -3.86 11.46
CA GLN A 157 4.75 -3.52 10.05
C GLN A 157 5.94 -2.58 9.84
N ASN A 158 6.97 -3.08 9.17
CA ASN A 158 8.15 -2.30 8.82
C ASN A 158 7.89 -1.47 7.55
N ILE A 159 8.26 -0.18 7.60
CA ILE A 159 8.11 0.77 6.49
C ILE A 159 8.92 0.33 5.26
N LYS A 160 10.15 -0.17 5.47
CA LYS A 160 11.03 -0.61 4.37
C LYS A 160 10.41 -1.80 3.64
N ASP A 161 9.96 -2.80 4.39
CA ASP A 161 9.36 -4.03 3.88
C ASP A 161 8.08 -3.74 3.08
N ARG A 162 7.23 -2.84 3.59
CA ARG A 162 6.04 -2.35 2.90
C ARG A 162 6.34 -1.58 1.61
N TYR A 163 7.43 -0.82 1.56
CA TYR A 163 7.85 -0.07 0.37
C TYR A 163 8.46 -0.97 -0.71
N TYR A 164 9.35 -1.89 -0.31
CA TYR A 164 9.95 -2.83 -1.25
C TYR A 164 8.94 -3.90 -1.70
N GLY A 165 7.93 -4.20 -0.88
CA GLY A 165 6.94 -5.23 -1.17
C GLY A 165 7.44 -6.62 -0.78
N VAL A 166 8.25 -6.70 0.26
CA VAL A 166 8.85 -7.94 0.78
C VAL A 166 8.23 -8.21 2.14
N ASN A 167 7.68 -9.41 2.36
CA ASN A 167 7.16 -9.85 3.66
C ASN A 167 6.15 -8.89 4.32
N ASP A 168 5.27 -8.22 3.56
CA ASP A 168 4.21 -7.40 4.14
C ASP A 168 3.05 -8.31 4.63
N PRO A 169 2.79 -8.40 5.94
CA PRO A 169 1.75 -9.29 6.48
C PRO A 169 0.34 -8.85 6.06
N VAL A 170 0.13 -7.56 5.80
CA VAL A 170 -1.14 -7.05 5.27
C VAL A 170 -1.32 -7.52 3.83
N ALA A 171 -0.27 -7.46 3.02
CA ALA A 171 -0.32 -7.91 1.63
C ALA A 171 -0.58 -9.42 1.54
N LEU A 172 0.10 -10.23 2.35
CA LEU A 172 -0.12 -11.68 2.42
C LEU A 172 -1.57 -12.02 2.74
N LYS A 173 -2.18 -11.33 3.71
CA LYS A 173 -3.60 -11.53 4.05
C LYS A 173 -4.53 -11.16 2.88
N LEU A 174 -4.23 -10.10 2.14
CA LEU A 174 -5.00 -9.70 0.96
C LEU A 174 -4.86 -10.71 -0.18
N LEU A 175 -3.66 -11.24 -0.40
CA LEU A 175 -3.39 -12.26 -1.42
C LEU A 175 -4.09 -13.58 -1.08
N ASN A 176 -4.04 -14.01 0.18
CA ASN A 176 -4.78 -15.20 0.64
C ASN A 176 -6.29 -15.03 0.43
N LYS A 177 -6.83 -13.87 0.81
CA LYS A 177 -8.24 -13.54 0.55
C LYS A 177 -8.55 -13.58 -0.95
N ALA A 178 -7.63 -13.14 -1.80
CA ALA A 178 -7.81 -13.17 -3.25
C ALA A 178 -7.81 -14.60 -3.82
N GLY A 179 -6.98 -15.49 -3.27
CA GLY A 179 -6.94 -16.91 -3.62
C GLY A 179 -8.20 -17.67 -3.21
N GLU A 180 -8.85 -17.27 -2.10
CA GLU A 180 -10.12 -17.83 -1.64
C GLU A 180 -11.33 -17.34 -2.45
N MET A 181 -11.19 -16.26 -3.24
CA MET A 181 -12.30 -15.78 -4.06
C MET A 181 -12.64 -16.80 -5.14
N PRO A 182 -13.94 -17.08 -5.38
CA PRO A 182 -14.35 -18.01 -6.42
C PRO A 182 -13.86 -17.52 -7.78
N SER A 183 -12.87 -18.24 -8.32
CA SER A 183 -12.38 -18.05 -9.68
C SER A 183 -13.20 -18.91 -10.63
N LEU A 184 -13.38 -18.42 -11.86
CA LEU A 184 -14.03 -19.21 -12.91
C LEU A 184 -13.19 -20.45 -13.15
N VAL A 185 -13.74 -21.62 -12.81
CA VAL A 185 -13.07 -22.89 -13.05
C VAL A 185 -12.87 -23.01 -14.56
N PRO A 186 -11.63 -23.20 -15.06
CA PRO A 186 -11.40 -23.37 -16.48
C PRO A 186 -12.25 -24.52 -16.99
N LEU A 187 -13.06 -24.29 -18.02
CA LEU A 187 -13.83 -25.34 -18.68
C LEU A 187 -12.86 -26.34 -19.31
N LYS A 188 -12.51 -27.36 -18.53
CA LYS A 188 -11.40 -28.28 -18.77
C LYS A 188 -11.61 -29.15 -20.01
N THR A 189 -12.86 -29.28 -20.47
CA THR A 189 -13.20 -30.08 -21.65
C THR A 189 -14.07 -29.31 -22.63
N ARG A 190 -13.92 -29.65 -23.92
CA ARG A 190 -14.76 -29.12 -25.02
C ARG A 190 -16.23 -29.52 -24.86
N ALA A 191 -16.50 -30.62 -24.16
CA ALA A 191 -17.84 -31.10 -23.81
C ALA A 191 -18.56 -30.17 -22.82
N SER A 192 -17.88 -29.71 -21.76
CA SER A 192 -18.46 -28.76 -20.79
C SER A 192 -18.83 -27.42 -21.43
N ARG A 193 -18.05 -26.96 -22.42
CA ARG A 193 -18.37 -25.72 -23.18
C ARG A 193 -19.65 -25.86 -24.00
N ARG A 194 -19.81 -26.99 -24.69
CA ARG A 194 -21.02 -27.29 -25.49
C ARG A 194 -22.26 -27.41 -24.61
N SER A 195 -22.16 -28.09 -23.46
CA SER A 195 -23.28 -28.28 -22.53
C SER A 195 -23.84 -26.94 -22.01
N MET A 196 -22.97 -26.02 -21.58
CA MET A 196 -23.39 -24.69 -21.12
C MET A 196 -24.01 -23.84 -22.24
N LEU A 197 -23.48 -23.90 -23.46
CA LEU A 197 -24.07 -23.18 -24.59
C LEU A 197 -25.48 -23.71 -24.91
N VAL A 198 -25.67 -25.03 -24.89
CA VAL A 198 -26.99 -25.66 -25.09
C VAL A 198 -27.94 -25.32 -23.95
N ALA A 199 -27.46 -25.28 -22.70
CA ALA A 199 -28.26 -24.85 -21.56
C ALA A 199 -28.70 -23.38 -21.67
N LEU A 200 -27.79 -22.48 -22.05
CA LEU A 200 -28.10 -21.06 -22.27
C LEU A 200 -29.09 -20.87 -23.43
N MET A 201 -28.94 -21.63 -24.52
CA MET A 201 -29.86 -21.58 -25.66
C MET A 201 -31.25 -22.12 -25.30
N LYS A 202 -31.35 -23.15 -24.45
CA LYS A 202 -32.64 -23.63 -23.91
C LYS A 202 -33.31 -22.63 -22.97
N GLU A 203 -32.52 -21.97 -22.12
CA GLU A 203 -33.01 -20.94 -21.20
C GLU A 203 -33.53 -19.69 -21.94
N LEU A 204 -32.87 -19.30 -23.03
CA LEU A 204 -33.35 -18.21 -23.90
C LEU A 204 -34.61 -18.59 -24.68
N ALA A 205 -34.71 -19.85 -25.11
CA ALA A 205 -35.87 -20.37 -25.84
C ALA A 205 -37.12 -20.60 -24.96
N SER A 206 -36.99 -20.70 -23.63
CA SER A 206 -38.16 -20.78 -22.73
C SER A 206 -38.66 -19.42 -22.22
N ARG A 207 -37.91 -18.35 -22.51
CA ARG A 207 -38.29 -16.96 -22.17
C ARG A 207 -38.97 -16.22 -23.34
N THR A 208 -39.02 -16.86 -24.51
CA THR A 208 -39.81 -16.45 -25.69
C THR A 208 -41.08 -17.27 -25.76
#